data_AF-A0A832DSR9-F1
#
_entry.id   AF-A0A832DSR9-F1
#
_cell.length_a   1.000
_cell.length_b   1.000
_cell.length_c   1.000
_cell.angle_alpha   90.00
_cell.angle_beta   90.00
_cell.angle_gamma   90.00
#
_symmetry.space_group_name_H-M   'P 1'
#
loop_
_entity.id
_entity.type
_entity.pdbx_description
1 polymer ?
#
loop_
_entity_poly.entity_id
_entity_poly.type
_entity_poly.pdbx_seq_one_letter_code
_entity_poly.pdbx_strand_id
1 'polypeptide(L)'
;MATDIQNRTDIQRLVDTFYQRIRQHPELGHVFDTVAQVNWETHLPKMYNFWENTLFGARTYKGNPMQPHLELHQRFPLSEALFEQWLTL
;
A
#
# COMPACT_ATOMS: atom_id res chain seq x y z
N MET A 1 -13.51 8.15 19.34
CA MET A 1 -12.50 7.08 19.20
C MET A 1 -12.75 6.39 17.87
N ALA A 2 -11.71 6.08 17.10
CA ALA A 2 -11.90 5.24 15.91
C ALA A 2 -12.28 3.82 16.36
N THR A 3 -13.20 3.18 15.65
CA THR A 3 -13.53 1.78 15.88
C THR A 3 -12.36 0.89 15.46
N ASP A 4 -12.10 -0.15 16.23
CA ASP A 4 -11.05 -1.12 15.90
C ASP A 4 -11.39 -1.93 14.63
N ILE A 5 -10.38 -2.49 13.96
CA ILE A 5 -10.52 -3.27 12.74
C ILE A 5 -10.95 -4.69 13.12
N GLN A 6 -12.11 -5.13 12.63
CA GLN A 6 -12.70 -6.42 13.06
C GLN A 6 -12.69 -7.49 11.97
N ASN A 7 -12.65 -7.10 10.70
CA ASN A 7 -12.82 -8.04 9.59
C ASN A 7 -12.20 -7.51 8.28
N ARG A 8 -12.28 -8.34 7.23
CA ARG A 8 -11.77 -8.02 5.90
C ARG A 8 -12.40 -6.78 5.28
N THR A 9 -13.69 -6.52 5.52
CA THR A 9 -14.38 -5.35 4.99
C THR A 9 -13.83 -4.06 5.58
N ASP A 10 -13.46 -4.05 6.86
CA ASP A 10 -12.78 -2.92 7.49
C ASP A 10 -11.39 -2.67 6.89
N ILE A 11 -10.64 -3.74 6.63
CA ILE A 11 -9.34 -3.68 5.94
C ILE A 11 -9.51 -3.10 4.54
N GLN A 12 -10.48 -3.57 3.76
CA GLN A 12 -10.73 -3.06 2.41
C GLN A 12 -11.02 -1.57 2.44
N ARG A 13 -11.90 -1.11 3.35
CA ARG A 13 -12.21 0.31 3.50
C ARG A 13 -10.98 1.14 3.86
N LEU A 14 -10.16 0.66 4.80
CA LEU A 14 -8.92 1.33 5.20
C LEU A 14 -7.94 1.45 4.03
N VAL A 15 -7.65 0.32 3.38
CA VAL A 15 -6.70 0.24 2.27
C VAL A 15 -7.18 1.07 1.07
N ASP A 16 -8.47 1.01 0.73
CA ASP A 16 -9.04 1.79 -0.36
C ASP A 16 -8.94 3.29 -0.08
N THR A 17 -9.28 3.71 1.14
CA THR A 17 -9.18 5.13 1.54
C THR A 17 -7.74 5.61 1.45
N PHE A 18 -6.79 4.80 1.93
CA PHE A 18 -5.37 5.11 1.88
C PHE A 18 -4.86 5.26 0.44
N TYR A 19 -5.17 4.31 -0.44
CA TYR A 19 -4.73 4.38 -1.84
C TYR A 19 -5.46 5.44 -2.66
N GLN A 20 -6.70 5.81 -2.31
CA GLN A 20 -7.35 6.99 -2.87
C GLN A 20 -6.58 8.27 -2.54
N ARG A 21 -6.08 8.41 -1.30
CA ARG A 21 -5.22 9.54 -0.90
C ARG A 21 -3.90 9.54 -1.66
N ILE A 22 -3.22 8.39 -1.77
CA ILE A 22 -1.99 8.26 -2.55
C ILE A 22 -2.18 8.74 -3.99
N ARG A 23 -3.25 8.31 -4.67
CA ARG A 23 -3.52 8.65 -6.07
C ARG A 23 -3.79 10.14 -6.29
N GLN A 24 -4.25 10.85 -5.26
CA GLN A 24 -4.48 12.29 -5.30
C GLN A 24 -3.26 13.09 -4.84
N HIS A 25 -2.28 12.44 -4.21
CA HIS A 25 -1.09 13.10 -3.69
C HIS A 25 -0.11 13.41 -4.84
N PRO A 26 0.42 14.64 -4.95
CA PRO A 26 1.21 15.06 -6.11
C PRO A 26 2.51 14.25 -6.29
N GLU A 27 3.26 14.02 -5.21
CA GLU A 27 4.54 13.30 -5.29
C GLU A 27 4.34 11.78 -5.26
N LEU A 28 3.64 11.26 -4.26
CA LEU A 28 3.34 9.83 -4.15
C LEU A 28 2.54 9.30 -5.34
N GLY A 29 1.51 9.99 -5.82
CA GLY A 29 0.73 9.57 -6.99
C GLY A 29 1.60 9.34 -8.22
N HIS A 30 2.59 10.21 -8.47
CA HIS A 30 3.56 10.04 -9.55
C HIS A 30 4.39 8.75 -9.39
N VAL A 31 4.83 8.43 -8.17
CA VAL A 31 5.57 7.19 -7.89
C VAL A 31 4.73 5.96 -8.25
N PHE A 32 3.45 5.93 -7.86
CA PHE A 32 2.59 4.77 -8.10
C PHE A 32 2.14 4.66 -9.57
N ASP A 33 1.67 5.75 -10.17
CA ASP A 33 1.06 5.72 -11.50
C ASP A 33 2.09 5.80 -12.64
N THR A 34 3.17 6.57 -12.48
CA THR A 34 4.14 6.81 -13.57
C THR A 34 5.40 5.96 -13.43
N VAL A 35 5.98 5.89 -12.23
CA VAL A 35 7.27 5.21 -12.01
C VAL A 35 7.07 3.70 -11.86
N ALA A 36 6.21 3.30 -10.92
CA ALA A 36 5.90 1.91 -10.64
C ALA A 36 4.87 1.32 -11.60
N GLN A 37 4.03 2.16 -12.23
CA GLN A 37 2.97 1.76 -13.17
C GLN A 37 2.07 0.68 -12.58
N VAL A 38 1.59 0.93 -11.36
CA VAL A 38 0.83 -0.06 -10.59
C VAL A 38 -0.47 -0.41 -11.30
N ASN A 39 -0.69 -1.71 -11.51
CA ASN A 39 -2.01 -2.22 -11.88
C ASN A 39 -2.89 -2.31 -10.61
N TRP A 40 -3.79 -1.34 -10.45
CA TRP A 40 -4.65 -1.20 -9.28
C TRP A 40 -5.60 -2.39 -9.05
N GLU A 41 -6.11 -3.03 -10.13
CA GLU A 41 -6.99 -4.20 -10.02
C GLU A 41 -6.29 -5.39 -9.35
N THR A 42 -4.97 -5.51 -9.56
CA THR A 42 -4.17 -6.59 -8.95
C THR A 42 -3.51 -6.18 -7.63
N HIS A 43 -3.17 -4.90 -7.48
CA HIS A 43 -2.46 -4.38 -6.32
C HIS A 43 -3.35 -4.30 -5.08
N LEU A 44 -4.59 -3.82 -5.22
CA LEU A 44 -5.50 -3.68 -4.08
C LEU A 44 -5.83 -5.03 -3.42
N PRO A 45 -6.21 -6.09 -4.15
CA PRO A 45 -6.40 -7.41 -3.55
C PRO A 45 -5.17 -7.94 -2.80
N LYS A 46 -3.96 -7.69 -3.33
CA LYS A 46 -2.71 -8.08 -2.67
C LYS A 46 -2.53 -7.34 -1.35
N MET A 47 -2.86 -6.05 -1.30
CA MET A 47 -2.78 -5.25 -0.08
C MET A 47 -3.82 -5.65 0.97
N TYR A 48 -5.03 -6.01 0.57
CA TYR A 48 -6.00 -6.57 1.51
C TYR A 48 -5.48 -7.86 2.15
N ASN A 49 -4.93 -8.76 1.34
CA ASN A 49 -4.36 -10.02 1.83
C ASN A 49 -3.16 -9.76 2.75
N PHE A 50 -2.30 -8.79 2.43
CA PHE A 50 -1.17 -8.42 3.27
C PHE A 50 -1.61 -7.98 4.67
N TRP A 51 -2.58 -7.07 4.76
CA TRP A 51 -3.08 -6.57 6.04
C TRP A 51 -3.91 -7.60 6.79
N GLU A 52 -4.73 -8.38 6.10
CA GLU A 52 -5.50 -9.47 6.72
C GLU A 52 -4.58 -10.55 7.31
N ASN A 53 -3.49 -10.87 6.61
CA ASN A 53 -2.47 -11.76 7.15
C ASN A 53 -1.73 -11.16 8.35
N THR A 54 -1.39 -9.87 8.29
CA THR A 54 -0.67 -9.16 9.38
C THR A 54 -1.51 -9.01 10.64
N LEU A 55 -2.79 -8.64 10.49
CA LEU A 55 -3.68 -8.36 11.61
C LEU A 55 -4.33 -9.63 12.18
N PHE A 56 -4.69 -10.59 11.33
CA PHE A 56 -5.49 -11.76 11.72
C PHE A 56 -4.79 -13.11 11.50
N GLY A 57 -3.56 -13.14 10.96
CA GLY A 57 -2.83 -14.38 10.74
C GLY A 57 -3.48 -15.30 9.68
N ALA A 58 -4.27 -14.74 8.76
CA ALA A 58 -5.11 -15.49 7.82
C ALA A 58 -4.34 -16.32 6.77
N ARG A 59 -3.01 -16.16 6.65
CA ARG A 59 -2.14 -16.84 5.66
C ARG A 59 -2.55 -16.63 4.19
N THR A 60 -3.21 -15.50 3.90
CA THR A 60 -3.72 -15.16 2.55
C THR A 60 -2.69 -14.41 1.69
N TYR A 61 -1.67 -13.81 2.28
CA TYR A 61 -0.58 -13.15 1.56
C TYR A 61 0.59 -14.11 1.29
N LYS A 62 1.18 -14.03 0.09
CA LYS A 62 2.36 -14.81 -0.32
C LYS A 62 3.42 -13.91 -0.93
N GLY A 63 4.68 -14.22 -0.66
CA GLY A 63 5.85 -13.54 -1.24
C GLY A 63 6.54 -12.57 -0.29
N ASN A 64 7.57 -11.89 -0.79
CA ASN A 64 8.36 -10.92 -0.04
C ASN A 64 7.82 -9.49 -0.32
N PRO A 65 7.27 -8.78 0.67
CA PRO A 65 6.77 -7.41 0.47
C PRO A 65 7.90 -6.41 0.19
N MET A 66 9.13 -6.65 0.63
CA MET A 66 10.25 -5.71 0.43
C MET A 66 10.84 -5.77 -0.98
N GLN A 67 10.81 -6.93 -1.63
CA GLN A 67 11.40 -7.13 -2.95
C GLN A 67 10.97 -6.08 -4.00
N PRO A 68 9.66 -5.81 -4.24
CA PRO A 68 9.24 -4.80 -5.21
C PRO A 68 9.70 -3.37 -4.85
N HIS A 69 9.87 -3.06 -3.56
CA HIS A 69 10.33 -1.74 -3.12
C HIS A 69 11.83 -1.57 -3.39
N LEU A 70 12.63 -2.63 -3.21
CA LEU A 70 14.06 -2.62 -3.55
C LEU A 70 14.28 -2.46 -5.06
N GLU A 71 13.52 -3.20 -5.88
CA GLU A 71 13.55 -3.09 -7.34
C GLU A 71 13.13 -1.70 -7.84
N LEU A 72 12.11 -1.11 -7.20
CA LEU A 72 11.68 0.25 -7.50
C LEU A 72 12.76 1.27 -7.10
N HIS A 73 13.35 1.12 -5.92
CA HIS A 73 14.41 2.01 -5.42
C HIS A 73 15.63 2.07 -6.36
N GLN A 74 15.97 0.95 -7.01
CA GLN A 74 17.04 0.91 -8.02
C GLN A 74 16.75 1.77 -9.26
N ARG A 75 15.48 1.98 -9.60
CA ARG A 75 15.04 2.77 -10.76
C ARG A 75 14.71 4.21 -10.39
N PHE A 76 14.17 4.41 -9.20
CA PHE A 76 13.74 5.69 -8.66
C PHE A 76 13.95 5.67 -7.15
N PRO A 77 14.88 6.46 -6.60
CA PRO A 77 15.18 6.43 -5.18
C PRO A 77 13.95 6.75 -4.33
N LEU A 78 13.45 5.74 -3.62
CA LEU A 78 12.47 5.92 -2.54
C LEU A 78 13.17 6.61 -1.37
N SER A 79 13.01 7.93 -1.27
CA SER A 79 13.64 8.76 -0.25
C SER A 79 12.92 8.68 1.09
N GLU A 80 13.63 9.03 2.16
CA GLU A 80 13.03 9.19 3.49
C GLU A 80 11.89 10.20 3.50
N ALA A 81 12.06 11.34 2.81
CA ALA A 81 11.01 12.36 2.68
C ALA A 81 9.72 11.82 2.01
N LEU A 82 9.84 10.99 0.97
CA LEU A 82 8.67 10.33 0.37
C LEU A 82 8.02 9.35 1.34
N PHE A 83 8.82 8.63 2.13
CA PHE A 83 8.30 7.72 3.15
C PHE A 83 7.60 8.46 4.28
N GLU A 84 8.14 9.60 4.73
CA GLU A 84 7.49 10.47 5.72
C GLU A 84 6.13 10.98 5.21
N GLN A 85 6.05 11.43 3.96
CA GLN A 85 4.76 11.81 3.36
C GLN A 85 3.79 10.62 3.34
N TRP A 86 4.25 9.43 2.98
CA TRP A 86 3.43 8.21 2.96
C TRP A 86 2.85 7.88 4.35
N LEU A 87 3.62 8.10 5.42
CA LEU A 87 3.18 7.89 6.80
C LEU A 87 2.13 8.90 7.29
N THR A 88 2.00 10.06 6.64
CA THR A 88 1.02 11.09 7.00
C THR A 88 -0.35 10.91 6.36
N LEU A 89 -0.46 9.98 5.39
CA LEU A 89 -1.71 9.67 4.69
C LEU A 89 -2.61 8.71 5.47
#